data_AF-A0A088SKD3-F1
#
_entry.id   AF-A0A088SKD3-F1
#
_cell.length_a   1.000
_cell.length_b   1.000
_cell.length_c   1.000
_cell.angle_alpha   90.00
_cell.angle_beta   90.00
_cell.angle_gamma   90.00
#
_symmetry.space_group_name_H-M   'P 1'
#
loop_
_entity.id
_entity.type
_entity.pdbx_description
1 polymer ?
#
loop_
_entity_poly.entity_id
_entity_poly.type
_entity_poly.pdbx_seq_one_letter_code
_entity_poly.pdbx_strand_id
1 'polypeptide(L)'
;MEQDGTVIDVTDAGKRASRADSSGHFCGSVGEESLEYTDVSLNTSLRNGTSSTGGQGDRHYASLYGAAFHIFKANVGAGVFLLPTYYQDAGYLVGGLLVVLLGALMIECTVSLLHVKHRINHVEVKTYPAVVEFVLGDYFKKFVQFSLVFTQFGFCIMFLQYASSMFAAFFNESWAYKVFVGVSTVVVTPMTLISNKLHVLVYASILAGIFVLAVLSGITVVDIERLSRAGIAKGVRAAIPTPRLIVFISGHMFSLEGIGVVLPVENSVAPENRAQFGKVLRYTLVAIVTFYVFFGVLGYAAYGEKLHTSVVLALPPSGVKQTLKVLLGLSLIFGFPIQYVPAIQVMDRAFGVSITSDKKKAFLLRVALNASFGLVAVFVGSDTINIFASFLGSFAGVHLMVTVPSLLALQIDHALNGDKEKYSCREYLLLLFEGPYTIARSQYYVYLLLAVVVWFGGLYYTLVSIFER
;
A
#
# COMPACT_ATOMS: atom_id res chain seq x y z
N MET A 1 50.17 -50.24 4.45
CA MET A 1 51.27 -49.47 5.03
C MET A 1 51.90 -48.70 3.88
N GLU A 2 51.25 -47.64 3.38
CA GLU A 2 51.07 -46.31 3.99
C GLU A 2 52.31 -45.42 3.78
N GLN A 3 52.04 -44.15 3.43
CA GLN A 3 52.95 -43.00 3.23
C GLN A 3 53.59 -42.91 1.84
N ASP A 4 53.68 -41.76 1.16
CA ASP A 4 53.38 -40.37 1.53
C ASP A 4 53.22 -39.55 0.23
N GLY A 5 52.34 -38.55 0.22
CA GLY A 5 52.08 -37.69 -0.93
C GLY A 5 52.44 -36.23 -0.62
N THR A 6 53.50 -35.72 -1.24
CA THR A 6 53.97 -34.33 -1.07
C THR A 6 53.58 -33.47 -2.28
N VAL A 7 52.66 -32.55 -2.01
CA VAL A 7 52.41 -31.19 -2.53
C VAL A 7 53.40 -30.63 -3.58
N ILE A 8 52.89 -30.07 -4.70
CA ILE A 8 53.28 -28.74 -5.25
C ILE A 8 52.06 -28.08 -5.93
N ASP A 9 51.81 -26.84 -5.52
CA ASP A 9 50.83 -25.84 -5.93
C ASP A 9 51.42 -24.91 -7.02
N VAL A 10 50.67 -24.51 -8.06
CA VAL A 10 50.89 -23.24 -8.79
C VAL A 10 49.60 -22.77 -9.49
N THR A 11 49.11 -21.63 -9.02
CA THR A 11 48.14 -20.71 -9.63
C THR A 11 48.59 -20.10 -10.98
N ASP A 12 47.58 -19.87 -11.83
CA ASP A 12 47.45 -18.74 -12.77
C ASP A 12 48.22 -18.79 -14.13
N ALA A 13 47.46 -18.99 -15.21
CA ALA A 13 47.79 -18.46 -16.54
C ALA A 13 46.57 -18.52 -17.46
N GLY A 14 45.92 -17.38 -17.66
CA GLY A 14 44.80 -17.21 -18.58
C GLY A 14 45.16 -17.22 -20.07
N LYS A 15 44.10 -17.04 -20.87
CA LYS A 15 44.03 -16.71 -22.31
C LYS A 15 44.17 -17.86 -23.30
N ARG A 16 43.01 -18.33 -23.80
CA ARG A 16 42.78 -18.40 -25.25
C ARG A 16 41.33 -18.14 -25.60
N ALA A 17 41.16 -17.17 -26.49
CA ALA A 17 39.91 -16.61 -26.94
C ALA A 17 39.24 -17.46 -28.04
N SER A 18 37.90 -17.37 -28.05
CA SER A 18 37.01 -17.22 -29.20
C SER A 18 37.12 -18.19 -30.38
N ARG A 19 36.06 -18.99 -30.57
CA ARG A 19 35.33 -19.01 -31.84
C ARG A 19 33.87 -19.35 -31.60
N ALA A 20 33.01 -18.50 -32.16
CA ALA A 20 31.57 -18.50 -32.07
C ALA A 20 30.94 -19.74 -32.69
N ASP A 21 29.80 -20.17 -32.14
CA ASP A 21 28.68 -20.55 -32.98
C ASP A 21 27.36 -20.03 -32.40
N SER A 22 26.52 -19.56 -33.30
CA SER A 22 25.36 -18.71 -33.07
C SER A 22 24.08 -19.54 -33.00
N SER A 23 23.32 -19.39 -31.92
CA SER A 23 21.87 -19.60 -31.94
C SER A 23 21.23 -18.73 -30.85
N GLY A 24 20.30 -17.87 -31.28
CA GLY A 24 19.79 -16.75 -30.50
C GLY A 24 18.91 -17.18 -29.32
N HIS A 25 19.36 -16.87 -28.11
CA HIS A 25 18.50 -16.71 -26.94
C HIS A 25 18.54 -15.24 -26.50
N PHE A 26 17.49 -14.51 -26.82
CA PHE A 26 17.24 -13.17 -26.31
C PHE A 26 16.71 -13.27 -24.88
N CYS A 27 17.60 -13.52 -23.92
CA CYS A 27 17.28 -13.48 -22.49
C CYS A 27 17.67 -12.10 -21.95
N GLY A 28 16.74 -11.15 -22.00
CA GLY A 28 16.91 -9.87 -21.33
C GLY A 28 16.78 -10.05 -19.82
N SER A 29 17.82 -9.68 -19.08
CA SER A 29 17.89 -9.63 -17.61
C SER A 29 17.00 -8.53 -17.02
N VAL A 30 15.70 -8.58 -17.33
CA VAL A 30 14.68 -7.62 -16.90
C VAL A 30 13.99 -8.19 -15.66
N GLY A 31 14.58 -8.04 -14.47
CA GLY A 31 13.96 -8.62 -13.28
C GLY A 31 14.46 -8.11 -11.93
N GLU A 32 15.76 -8.22 -11.68
CA GLU A 32 16.30 -8.11 -10.31
C GLU A 32 16.45 -6.66 -9.81
N GLU A 33 16.78 -5.70 -10.67
CA GLU A 33 17.02 -4.31 -10.27
C GLU A 33 15.74 -3.54 -9.86
N SER A 34 14.54 -4.11 -10.06
CA SER A 34 13.29 -3.40 -9.76
C SER A 34 12.91 -3.28 -8.31
N LEU A 35 13.46 -4.16 -7.49
CA LEU A 35 12.96 -4.44 -6.16
C LEU A 35 13.99 -4.09 -5.09
N GLU A 36 15.27 -4.02 -5.46
CA GLU A 36 16.35 -3.46 -4.67
C GLU A 36 16.15 -1.95 -4.37
N TYR A 37 15.39 -1.23 -5.20
CA TYR A 37 15.19 0.22 -5.06
C TYR A 37 14.03 0.65 -4.14
N THR A 38 13.02 -0.20 -3.94
CA THR A 38 12.02 0.03 -2.87
C THR A 38 12.69 -0.10 -1.50
N ASP A 39 13.62 -1.06 -1.37
CA ASP A 39 14.53 -1.17 -0.23
C ASP A 39 15.37 0.10 -0.07
N VAL A 40 15.92 0.72 -1.13
CA VAL A 40 16.68 1.99 -1.03
C VAL A 40 15.84 3.17 -0.52
N SER A 41 14.59 3.29 -0.98
CA SER A 41 13.66 4.37 -0.59
C SER A 41 13.27 4.26 0.89
N LEU A 42 13.07 3.03 1.35
CA LEU A 42 12.77 2.71 2.74
C LEU A 42 14.01 2.82 3.63
N ASN A 43 15.16 2.27 3.20
CA ASN A 43 16.46 2.35 3.89
C ASN A 43 16.92 3.80 4.09
N THR A 44 16.64 4.70 3.14
CA THR A 44 16.95 6.12 3.29
C THR A 44 16.04 6.80 4.32
N SER A 45 14.76 6.40 4.41
CA SER A 45 13.83 6.88 5.44
C SER A 45 14.18 6.35 6.83
N LEU A 46 14.71 5.12 6.90
CA LEU A 46 15.18 4.45 8.12
C LEU A 46 16.47 5.05 8.67
N ARG A 47 17.39 5.49 7.79
CA ARG A 47 18.70 6.03 8.16
C ARG A 47 18.64 7.21 9.15
N ASN A 48 17.52 7.93 9.21
CA ASN A 48 17.36 9.11 10.07
C ASN A 48 16.19 9.01 11.07
N GLY A 49 15.50 7.87 11.15
CA GLY A 49 14.27 7.70 11.96
C GLY A 49 14.47 7.38 13.45
N THR A 50 15.61 6.83 13.84
CA THR A 50 16.01 6.64 15.25
C THR A 50 17.53 6.57 15.33
N SER A 51 18.17 7.64 15.79
CA SER A 51 19.62 7.69 16.01
C SER A 51 19.99 6.95 17.29
N SER A 52 20.62 5.78 17.17
CA SER A 52 21.48 5.22 18.21
C SER A 52 22.91 5.17 17.70
N THR A 53 23.80 5.88 18.40
CA THR A 53 25.23 6.02 18.13
C THR A 53 26.00 4.74 18.43
N GLY A 54 26.79 4.26 17.46
CA GLY A 54 27.80 3.20 17.61
C GLY A 54 28.60 3.06 16.31
N GLY A 55 29.93 3.03 16.39
CA GLY A 55 30.85 3.27 15.28
C GLY A 55 31.36 2.03 14.51
N GLN A 56 31.95 2.35 13.35
CA GLN A 56 32.74 1.53 12.41
C GLN A 56 32.04 0.40 11.64
N GLY A 57 31.84 0.62 10.34
CA GLY A 57 31.63 -0.43 9.33
C GLY A 57 30.26 -1.12 9.27
N ASP A 58 29.39 -0.87 10.24
CA ASP A 58 28.17 -1.65 10.42
C ASP A 58 27.03 -1.27 9.47
N ARG A 59 26.43 -2.29 8.84
CA ARG A 59 25.10 -2.20 8.24
C ARG A 59 24.14 -1.71 9.32
N HIS A 60 23.65 -0.48 9.19
CA HIS A 60 22.73 0.11 10.15
C HIS A 60 21.37 -0.57 10.00
N TYR A 61 21.03 -1.44 10.95
CA TYR A 61 19.75 -2.15 10.95
C TYR A 61 18.66 -1.34 11.66
N ALA A 62 17.43 -1.47 11.18
CA ALA A 62 16.26 -0.89 11.81
C ALA A 62 15.96 -1.57 13.16
N SER A 63 15.62 -0.77 14.17
CA SER A 63 15.06 -1.31 15.42
C SER A 63 13.67 -1.89 15.16
N LEU A 64 13.25 -2.87 15.98
CA LEU A 64 11.89 -3.43 15.89
C LEU A 64 10.79 -2.37 16.13
N TYR A 65 11.05 -1.39 17.00
CA TYR A 65 10.15 -0.24 17.20
C TYR A 65 10.09 0.66 15.96
N GLY A 66 11.22 0.92 15.31
CA GLY A 66 11.27 1.63 14.04
C GLY A 66 10.48 0.88 12.97
N ALA A 67 10.65 -0.43 12.86
CA ALA A 67 9.91 -1.28 11.94
C ALA A 67 8.38 -1.20 12.20
N ALA A 68 7.94 -1.30 13.46
CA ALA A 68 6.54 -1.12 13.85
C ALA A 68 6.00 0.26 13.43
N PHE A 69 6.77 1.32 13.66
CA PHE A 69 6.40 2.68 13.25
C PHE A 69 6.26 2.81 11.73
N HIS A 70 7.12 2.16 10.94
CA HIS A 70 7.02 2.16 9.49
C HIS A 70 5.76 1.41 9.01
N ILE A 71 5.44 0.26 9.60
CA ILE A 71 4.19 -0.46 9.32
C ILE A 71 2.98 0.41 9.69
N PHE A 72 3.01 1.06 10.86
CA PHE A 72 1.97 1.99 11.29
C PHE A 72 1.78 3.13 10.30
N LYS A 73 2.86 3.83 9.94
CA LYS A 73 2.82 4.96 9.02
C LYS A 73 2.37 4.57 7.61
N ALA A 74 2.72 3.36 7.16
CA ALA A 74 2.31 2.88 5.84
C ALA A 74 0.81 2.61 5.74
N ASN A 75 0.20 2.10 6.82
CA ASN A 75 -1.24 1.85 6.86
C ASN A 75 -2.02 3.13 7.22
N VAL A 76 -1.57 3.86 8.24
CA VAL A 76 -2.24 5.06 8.78
C VAL A 76 -1.85 6.29 7.97
N GLY A 77 -2.47 6.42 6.80
CA GLY A 77 -2.36 7.58 5.91
C GLY A 77 -3.66 8.36 5.79
N ALA A 78 -3.90 8.96 4.63
CA ALA A 78 -5.10 9.76 4.36
C ALA A 78 -6.42 8.97 4.38
N GLY A 79 -6.37 7.65 4.14
CA GLY A 79 -7.56 6.79 4.10
C GLY A 79 -8.32 6.75 5.43
N VAL A 80 -7.63 6.93 6.55
CA VAL A 80 -8.24 6.91 7.90
C VAL A 80 -9.36 7.95 8.04
N PHE A 81 -9.25 9.11 7.39
CA PHE A 81 -10.23 10.20 7.47
C PHE A 81 -11.52 9.93 6.68
N LEU A 82 -11.51 8.87 5.86
CA LEU A 82 -12.68 8.39 5.12
C LEU A 82 -13.46 7.34 5.91
N LEU A 83 -12.82 6.66 6.88
CA LEU A 83 -13.41 5.53 7.61
C LEU A 83 -14.81 5.82 8.18
N PRO A 84 -15.06 6.95 8.86
CA PRO A 84 -16.40 7.21 9.41
C PRO A 84 -17.50 7.27 8.34
N THR A 85 -17.17 7.71 7.12
CA THR A 85 -18.15 7.85 6.04
C THR A 85 -18.74 6.52 5.61
N TYR A 86 -17.96 5.43 5.67
CA TYR A 86 -18.42 4.11 5.28
C TYR A 86 -19.48 3.57 6.24
N TYR A 87 -19.43 3.91 7.53
CA TYR A 87 -20.38 3.40 8.52
C TYR A 87 -21.84 3.81 8.25
N GLN A 88 -22.08 4.80 7.38
CA GLN A 88 -23.43 5.09 6.87
C GLN A 88 -24.04 3.92 6.08
N ASP A 89 -23.20 3.05 5.50
CA ASP A 89 -23.61 1.88 4.72
C ASP A 89 -23.71 0.60 5.56
N ALA A 90 -23.29 0.60 6.84
CA ALA A 90 -23.25 -0.61 7.67
C ALA A 90 -23.90 -0.45 9.06
N GLY A 91 -23.86 0.74 9.64
CA GLY A 91 -24.13 0.97 11.06
C GLY A 91 -22.94 0.62 11.95
N TYR A 92 -22.95 1.10 13.20
CA TYR A 92 -21.77 0.98 14.08
C TYR A 92 -21.48 -0.45 14.57
N LEU A 93 -22.51 -1.27 14.77
CA LEU A 93 -22.36 -2.63 15.31
C LEU A 93 -21.94 -3.61 14.21
N VAL A 94 -22.71 -3.66 13.12
CA VAL A 94 -22.38 -4.52 11.96
C VAL A 94 -21.10 -4.04 11.30
N GLY A 95 -20.93 -2.73 11.12
CA GLY A 95 -19.70 -2.16 10.58
C GLY A 95 -18.48 -2.49 11.45
N GLY A 96 -18.57 -2.29 12.76
CA GLY A 96 -17.47 -2.61 13.68
C GLY A 96 -17.08 -4.09 13.63
N LEU A 97 -18.07 -5.00 13.64
CA LEU A 97 -17.82 -6.43 13.51
C LEU A 97 -17.16 -6.78 12.16
N LEU A 98 -17.66 -6.24 11.05
CA LEU A 98 -17.10 -6.49 9.72
C LEU A 98 -15.66 -6.00 9.60
N VAL A 99 -15.31 -4.85 10.19
CA VAL A 99 -13.93 -4.33 10.19
C VAL A 99 -13.01 -5.20 11.03
N VAL A 100 -13.47 -5.72 12.17
CA VAL A 100 -12.68 -6.68 12.97
C VAL A 100 -12.43 -7.97 12.19
N LEU A 101 -13.45 -8.53 11.54
CA LEU A 101 -13.32 -9.75 10.73
C LEU A 101 -12.42 -9.54 9.52
N LEU A 102 -12.61 -8.43 8.80
CA LEU A 102 -11.75 -8.04 7.68
C LEU A 102 -10.31 -7.83 8.14
N GLY A 103 -10.11 -7.10 9.23
CA GLY A 103 -8.79 -6.86 9.81
C GLY A 103 -8.09 -8.16 10.20
N ALA A 104 -8.80 -9.09 10.85
CA ALA A 104 -8.27 -10.42 11.18
C ALA A 104 -7.83 -11.19 9.94
N LEU A 105 -8.66 -11.23 8.89
CA LEU A 105 -8.34 -11.86 7.62
C LEU A 105 -7.07 -11.24 6.99
N MET A 106 -6.99 -9.90 6.95
CA MET A 106 -5.86 -9.19 6.35
C MET A 106 -4.56 -9.38 7.13
N ILE A 107 -4.65 -9.46 8.47
CA ILE A 107 -3.53 -9.80 9.35
C ILE A 107 -3.03 -11.20 9.03
N GLU A 108 -3.92 -12.20 8.97
CA GLU A 108 -3.53 -13.59 8.67
C GLU A 108 -2.90 -13.71 7.28
N CYS A 109 -3.47 -13.06 6.25
CA CYS A 109 -2.85 -13.02 4.91
C CYS A 109 -1.46 -12.38 4.92
N THR A 110 -1.28 -11.27 5.67
CA THR A 110 0.00 -10.57 5.75
C THR A 110 1.06 -11.40 6.50
N VAL A 111 0.68 -12.04 7.61
CA VAL A 111 1.57 -12.97 8.34
C VAL A 111 1.89 -14.20 7.50
N SER A 112 0.93 -14.69 6.72
CA SER A 112 1.13 -15.81 5.79
C SER A 112 2.14 -15.47 4.70
N LEU A 113 2.10 -14.26 4.13
CA LEU A 113 3.12 -13.79 3.19
C LEU A 113 4.53 -13.83 3.80
N LEU A 114 4.66 -13.37 5.05
CA LEU A 114 5.93 -13.40 5.78
C LEU A 114 6.40 -14.86 6.00
N HIS A 115 5.50 -15.75 6.39
CA HIS A 115 5.80 -17.19 6.56
C HIS A 115 6.26 -17.83 5.25
N VAL A 116 5.56 -17.56 4.13
CA VAL A 116 5.95 -18.06 2.81
C VAL A 116 7.38 -17.59 2.48
N LYS A 117 7.68 -16.30 2.67
CA LYS A 117 9.02 -15.76 2.45
C LYS A 117 10.07 -16.45 3.32
N HIS A 118 9.78 -16.72 4.60
CA HIS A 118 10.69 -17.44 5.50
C HIS A 118 10.92 -18.89 5.06
N ARG A 119 9.90 -19.57 4.52
CA ARG A 119 10.03 -20.94 4.00
C ARG A 119 10.86 -21.04 2.72
N ILE A 120 10.79 -20.02 1.85
CA ILE A 120 11.63 -19.96 0.64
C ILE A 120 13.11 -19.90 1.04
N ASN A 121 13.44 -19.13 2.09
CA ASN A 121 14.79 -19.02 2.64
C ASN A 121 15.90 -18.79 1.58
N HIS A 122 15.60 -18.00 0.54
CA HIS A 122 16.52 -17.71 -0.56
C HIS A 122 16.98 -16.25 -0.49
N VAL A 123 18.28 -16.02 -0.61
CA VAL A 123 18.89 -14.69 -0.39
C VAL A 123 18.40 -13.64 -1.38
N GLU A 124 18.05 -14.05 -2.60
CA GLU A 124 17.58 -13.18 -3.68
C GLU A 124 16.08 -12.84 -3.58
N VAL A 125 15.31 -13.63 -2.82
CA VAL A 125 13.84 -13.46 -2.72
C VAL A 125 13.50 -12.53 -1.55
N LYS A 126 13.61 -11.23 -1.80
CA LYS A 126 13.47 -10.19 -0.77
C LYS A 126 12.16 -9.40 -0.80
N THR A 127 11.44 -9.43 -1.91
CA THR A 127 10.31 -8.52 -2.13
C THR A 127 9.04 -9.25 -2.52
N TYR A 128 7.91 -8.56 -2.42
CA TYR A 128 6.63 -9.20 -2.63
C TYR A 128 6.48 -9.77 -4.06
N PRO A 129 6.80 -9.03 -5.13
CA PRO A 129 6.80 -9.61 -6.47
C PRO A 129 7.81 -10.74 -6.66
N ALA A 130 8.96 -10.73 -5.98
CA ALA A 130 9.94 -11.82 -6.07
C ALA A 130 9.44 -13.11 -5.40
N VAL A 131 8.76 -12.99 -4.24
CA VAL A 131 8.09 -14.13 -3.60
C VAL A 131 7.03 -14.70 -4.53
N VAL A 132 6.27 -13.84 -5.20
CA VAL A 132 5.25 -14.23 -6.18
C VAL A 132 5.85 -14.89 -7.40
N GLU A 133 6.95 -14.37 -7.92
CA GLU A 133 7.68 -14.97 -9.03
C GLU A 133 8.17 -16.37 -8.67
N PHE A 134 8.75 -16.54 -7.49
CA PHE A 134 9.24 -17.82 -7.01
C PHE A 134 8.10 -18.85 -6.96
N VAL A 135 6.99 -18.52 -6.27
CA VAL A 135 5.91 -19.48 -6.00
C VAL A 135 4.91 -19.63 -7.16
N LEU A 136 4.50 -18.55 -7.81
CA LEU A 136 3.42 -18.55 -8.81
C LEU A 136 3.90 -18.28 -10.24
N GLY A 137 5.12 -17.75 -10.41
CA GLY A 137 5.72 -17.49 -11.72
C GLY A 137 5.58 -16.05 -12.22
N ASP A 138 6.20 -15.80 -13.37
CA ASP A 138 6.39 -14.46 -13.96
C ASP A 138 5.06 -13.76 -14.31
N TYR A 139 4.04 -14.52 -14.72
CA TYR A 139 2.72 -13.94 -15.01
C TYR A 139 2.11 -13.25 -13.77
N PHE A 140 2.12 -13.93 -12.63
CA PHE A 140 1.60 -13.38 -11.38
C PHE A 140 2.49 -12.27 -10.83
N LYS A 141 3.81 -12.34 -11.03
CA LYS A 141 4.74 -11.24 -10.72
C LYS A 141 4.33 -9.97 -11.46
N LYS A 142 4.14 -10.05 -12.78
CA LYS A 142 3.72 -8.91 -13.62
C LYS A 142 2.36 -8.36 -13.19
N PHE A 143 1.41 -9.25 -12.84
CA PHE A 143 0.11 -8.85 -12.31
C PHE A 143 0.20 -8.08 -10.99
N VAL A 144 1.04 -8.55 -10.05
CA VAL A 144 1.27 -7.87 -8.77
C VAL A 144 1.99 -6.54 -8.97
N GLN A 145 3.02 -6.48 -9.83
CA GLN A 145 3.69 -5.23 -10.18
C GLN A 145 2.72 -4.22 -10.79
N PHE A 146 1.87 -4.65 -11.73
CA PHE A 146 0.81 -3.82 -12.29
C PHE A 146 -0.13 -3.31 -11.19
N SER A 147 -0.60 -4.19 -10.32
CA SER A 147 -1.52 -3.85 -9.23
C SER A 147 -0.91 -2.84 -8.25
N LEU A 148 0.38 -2.99 -7.90
CA LEU A 148 1.11 -2.04 -7.06
C LEU A 148 1.19 -0.66 -7.73
N VAL A 149 1.59 -0.59 -9.01
CA VAL A 149 1.66 0.67 -9.76
C VAL A 149 0.29 1.32 -9.91
N PHE A 150 -0.74 0.53 -10.22
CA PHE A 150 -2.11 0.98 -10.34
C PHE A 150 -2.62 1.61 -9.03
N THR A 151 -2.39 0.93 -7.91
CA THR A 151 -2.74 1.44 -6.57
C THR A 151 -2.03 2.76 -6.30
N GLN A 152 -0.75 2.83 -6.64
CA GLN A 152 0.09 4.00 -6.43
C GLN A 152 -0.40 5.22 -7.23
N PHE A 153 -0.79 5.04 -8.49
CA PHE A 153 -1.43 6.08 -9.29
C PHE A 153 -2.79 6.48 -8.73
N GLY A 154 -3.58 5.51 -8.28
CA GLY A 154 -4.84 5.76 -7.57
C GLY A 154 -4.64 6.67 -6.36
N PHE A 155 -3.64 6.38 -5.53
CA PHE A 155 -3.31 7.22 -4.38
C PHE A 155 -2.91 8.64 -4.77
N CYS A 156 -2.11 8.82 -5.84
CA CYS A 156 -1.75 10.15 -6.35
C CYS A 156 -3.00 10.94 -6.79
N ILE A 157 -3.90 10.31 -7.55
CA ILE A 157 -5.18 10.93 -7.96
C ILE A 157 -5.99 11.33 -6.72
N MET A 158 -6.14 10.40 -5.76
CA MET A 158 -6.89 10.67 -4.54
C MET A 158 -6.26 11.78 -3.70
N PHE A 159 -4.93 11.88 -3.64
CA PHE A 159 -4.25 12.97 -2.91
C PHE A 159 -4.56 14.33 -3.53
N LEU A 160 -4.51 14.45 -4.86
CA LEU A 160 -4.92 15.68 -5.55
C LEU A 160 -6.40 15.99 -5.30
N GLN A 161 -7.28 14.99 -5.46
CA GLN A 161 -8.72 15.11 -5.27
C GLN A 161 -9.04 15.58 -3.85
N TYR A 162 -8.42 14.97 -2.86
CA TYR A 162 -8.72 15.20 -1.45
C TYR A 162 -8.12 16.52 -0.94
N ALA A 163 -6.86 16.83 -1.31
CA ALA A 163 -6.24 18.10 -0.96
C ALA A 163 -7.03 19.28 -1.56
N SER A 164 -7.40 19.16 -2.83
CA SER A 164 -8.18 20.20 -3.52
C SER A 164 -9.55 20.41 -2.89
N SER A 165 -10.20 19.33 -2.43
CA SER A 165 -11.46 19.44 -1.69
C SER A 165 -11.31 20.21 -0.39
N MET A 166 -10.22 19.99 0.37
CA MET A 166 -9.97 20.73 1.62
C MET A 166 -9.78 22.24 1.38
N PHE A 167 -9.04 22.60 0.32
CA PHE A 167 -8.79 24.00 -0.02
C PHE A 167 -10.00 24.68 -0.69
N ALA A 168 -10.73 23.97 -1.56
CA ALA A 168 -11.93 24.51 -2.21
C ALA A 168 -13.06 24.79 -1.20
N ALA A 169 -13.15 24.02 -0.12
CA ALA A 169 -14.13 24.19 0.94
C ALA A 169 -14.01 25.53 1.72
N PHE A 170 -13.05 26.41 1.39
CA PHE A 170 -12.99 27.79 1.88
C PHE A 170 -13.86 28.75 1.08
N PHE A 171 -14.09 28.45 -0.19
CA PHE A 171 -14.77 29.34 -1.14
C PHE A 171 -16.25 29.00 -1.28
N ASN A 172 -16.64 27.75 -0.97
CA ASN A 172 -18.02 27.26 -1.09
C ASN A 172 -18.61 27.41 -2.51
N GLU A 173 -17.74 27.42 -3.53
CA GLU A 173 -18.09 27.59 -4.93
C GLU A 173 -17.72 26.34 -5.75
N SER A 174 -18.57 25.97 -6.70
CA SER A 174 -18.39 24.76 -7.52
C SER A 174 -17.14 24.80 -8.41
N TRP A 175 -16.74 25.99 -8.86
CA TRP A 175 -15.54 26.17 -9.67
C TRP A 175 -14.25 25.99 -8.87
N ALA A 176 -14.29 26.25 -7.55
CA ALA A 176 -13.10 26.29 -6.70
C ALA A 176 -12.38 24.95 -6.69
N TYR A 177 -13.13 23.84 -6.65
CA TYR A 177 -12.56 22.49 -6.67
C TYR A 177 -11.66 22.27 -7.89
N LYS A 178 -12.16 22.57 -9.10
CA LYS A 178 -11.41 22.36 -10.35
C LYS A 178 -10.14 23.22 -10.39
N VAL A 179 -10.23 24.46 -9.90
CA VAL A 179 -9.07 25.36 -9.79
C VAL A 179 -8.05 24.82 -8.79
N PHE A 180 -8.47 24.36 -7.61
CA PHE A 180 -7.55 23.80 -6.63
C PHE A 180 -6.92 22.48 -7.06
N VAL A 181 -7.58 21.69 -7.92
CA VAL A 181 -6.92 20.53 -8.56
C VAL A 181 -5.81 21.00 -9.50
N GLY A 182 -6.06 22.02 -10.31
CA GLY A 182 -5.03 22.66 -11.15
C GLY A 182 -3.85 23.19 -10.33
N VAL A 183 -4.13 23.97 -9.27
CA VAL A 183 -3.11 24.52 -8.36
C VAL A 183 -2.32 23.40 -7.69
N SER A 184 -2.99 22.40 -7.11
CA SER A 184 -2.34 21.25 -6.46
C SER A 184 -1.44 20.50 -7.44
N THR A 185 -1.90 20.28 -8.68
CA THR A 185 -1.12 19.63 -9.74
C THR A 185 0.14 20.43 -10.09
N VAL A 186 0.01 21.75 -10.24
CA VAL A 186 1.16 22.65 -10.49
C VAL A 186 2.14 22.65 -9.32
N VAL A 187 1.65 22.60 -8.08
CA VAL A 187 2.49 22.57 -6.87
C VAL A 187 3.23 21.25 -6.70
N VAL A 188 2.59 20.10 -6.91
CA VAL A 188 3.25 18.79 -6.73
C VAL A 188 4.21 18.45 -7.87
N THR A 189 3.97 18.97 -9.07
CA THR A 189 4.80 18.66 -10.26
C THR A 189 6.30 18.92 -10.03
N PRO A 190 6.76 20.10 -9.58
CA PRO A 190 8.18 20.30 -9.29
C PRO A 190 8.69 19.38 -8.18
N MET A 191 7.86 19.01 -7.21
CA MET A 191 8.24 18.08 -6.15
C MET A 191 8.51 16.68 -6.71
N THR A 192 7.76 16.23 -7.72
CA THR A 192 8.01 14.94 -8.40
C THR A 192 9.31 14.91 -9.21
N LEU A 193 9.85 16.06 -9.62
CA LEU A 193 11.16 16.13 -10.28
C LEU A 193 12.30 15.86 -9.29
N ILE A 194 12.07 16.14 -8.01
CA ILE A 194 13.02 15.94 -6.91
C ILE A 194 12.94 14.48 -6.39
N SER A 195 12.11 13.62 -6.98
CA SER A 195 11.94 12.21 -6.56
C SER A 195 13.24 11.41 -6.55
N ASN A 196 14.27 11.84 -7.29
CA ASN A 196 15.61 11.23 -7.25
C ASN A 196 16.43 11.61 -6.00
N LYS A 197 16.08 12.69 -5.30
CA LYS A 197 16.71 13.15 -4.06
C LYS A 197 15.89 12.72 -2.86
N LEU A 198 15.85 11.41 -2.62
CA LEU A 198 15.07 10.77 -1.55
C LEU A 198 15.25 11.45 -0.19
N HIS A 199 16.46 11.92 0.15
CA HIS A 199 16.74 12.62 1.41
C HIS A 199 15.88 13.88 1.62
N VAL A 200 15.57 14.65 0.56
CA VAL A 200 14.68 15.83 0.67
C VAL A 200 13.24 15.42 0.87
N LEU A 201 12.81 14.35 0.20
CA LEU A 201 11.47 13.79 0.29
C LEU A 201 11.15 13.28 1.69
N VAL A 202 12.14 12.72 2.39
CA VAL A 202 11.99 12.24 3.77
C VAL A 202 11.52 13.36 4.71
N TYR A 203 12.08 14.57 4.62
CA TYR A 203 11.61 15.70 5.44
C TYR A 203 10.16 16.08 5.14
N ALA A 204 9.77 16.10 3.87
CA ALA A 204 8.38 16.32 3.48
C ALA A 204 7.45 15.22 4.03
N SER A 205 7.91 13.96 4.04
CA SER A 205 7.18 12.83 4.66
C SER A 205 6.96 12.99 6.15
N ILE A 206 8.00 13.44 6.86
CA ILE A 206 7.95 13.60 8.31
C ILE A 206 6.97 14.72 8.63
N LEU A 207 7.07 15.84 7.92
CA LEU A 207 6.15 16.95 8.06
C LEU A 207 4.69 16.54 7.74
N ALA A 208 4.47 15.81 6.65
CA ALA A 208 3.16 15.25 6.32
C ALA A 208 2.62 14.35 7.44
N GLY A 209 3.47 13.49 8.01
CA GLY A 209 3.12 12.62 9.14
C GLY A 209 2.73 13.41 10.39
N ILE A 210 3.46 14.48 10.72
CA ILE A 210 3.12 15.38 11.84
C ILE A 210 1.75 16.01 11.62
N PHE A 211 1.47 16.50 10.41
CA PHE A 211 0.15 17.05 10.07
C PHE A 211 -0.96 16.00 10.17
N VAL A 212 -0.75 14.77 9.69
CA VAL A 212 -1.72 13.67 9.84
C VAL A 212 -2.02 13.41 11.33
N LEU A 213 -0.99 13.32 12.17
CA LEU A 213 -1.18 13.11 13.62
C LEU A 213 -1.90 14.28 14.30
N ALA A 214 -1.57 15.52 13.94
CA ALA A 214 -2.25 16.71 14.44
C ALA A 214 -3.73 16.73 14.01
N VAL A 215 -4.02 16.30 12.77
CA VAL A 215 -5.40 16.21 12.28
C VAL A 215 -6.17 15.10 12.97
N LEU A 216 -5.58 13.91 13.14
CA LEU A 216 -6.21 12.78 13.83
C LEU A 216 -6.56 13.11 15.29
N SER A 217 -5.60 13.67 16.02
CA SER A 217 -5.81 14.09 17.41
C SER A 217 -6.85 15.20 17.51
N GLY A 218 -6.77 16.22 16.64
CA GLY A 218 -7.73 17.32 16.59
C GLY A 218 -9.16 16.86 16.31
N ILE A 219 -9.37 15.99 15.32
CA ILE A 219 -10.69 15.42 15.02
C ILE A 219 -11.19 14.61 16.21
N THR A 220 -10.35 13.74 16.78
CA THR A 220 -10.75 12.88 17.91
C THR A 220 -11.24 13.72 19.10
N VAL A 221 -10.54 14.81 19.42
CA VAL A 221 -10.95 15.75 20.49
C VAL A 221 -12.28 16.43 20.15
N VAL A 222 -12.41 16.95 18.93
CA VAL A 222 -13.65 17.63 18.49
C VAL A 222 -14.84 16.66 18.49
N ASP A 223 -14.64 15.42 18.08
CA ASP A 223 -15.68 14.40 18.03
C ASP A 223 -16.15 14.00 19.44
N ILE A 224 -15.21 13.82 20.38
CA ILE A 224 -15.53 13.54 21.79
C ILE A 224 -16.27 14.73 22.42
N GLU A 225 -15.80 15.96 22.21
CA GLU A 225 -16.46 17.17 22.72
C GLU A 225 -17.88 17.33 22.14
N ARG A 226 -18.01 17.09 20.83
CA ARG A 226 -19.29 17.13 20.12
C ARG A 226 -20.26 16.09 20.67
N LEU A 227 -19.80 14.86 20.90
CA LEU A 227 -20.62 13.77 21.43
C LEU A 227 -21.02 14.03 22.89
N SER A 228 -20.09 14.55 23.70
CA SER A 228 -20.34 14.91 25.11
C SER A 228 -21.41 16.00 25.26
N ARG A 229 -21.38 17.03 24.39
CA ARG A 229 -22.36 18.13 24.45
C ARG A 229 -23.66 17.81 23.72
N ALA A 230 -23.52 17.26 22.51
CA ALA A 230 -24.55 16.97 21.51
C ALA A 230 -25.35 15.68 21.67
N GLY A 231 -24.76 14.68 22.33
CA GLY A 231 -25.19 13.29 22.18
C GLY A 231 -24.93 12.75 20.76
N ILE A 232 -25.42 11.53 20.52
CA ILE A 232 -25.27 10.81 19.24
C ILE A 232 -26.00 11.56 18.12
N ALA A 233 -25.36 11.68 16.96
CA ALA A 233 -25.93 12.34 15.80
C ALA A 233 -27.17 11.62 15.23
N LYS A 234 -27.99 12.38 14.48
CA LYS A 234 -29.14 11.81 13.76
C LYS A 234 -28.68 10.85 12.67
N GLY A 235 -29.47 9.79 12.47
CA GLY A 235 -29.23 8.77 11.45
C GLY A 235 -28.20 7.70 11.80
N VAL A 236 -27.64 7.73 13.02
CA VAL A 236 -26.77 6.67 13.52
C VAL A 236 -27.60 5.42 13.80
N ARG A 237 -27.25 4.31 13.16
CA ARG A 237 -27.94 3.01 13.32
C ARG A 237 -26.95 1.93 13.76
N ALA A 238 -27.44 0.93 14.49
CA ALA A 238 -26.62 -0.22 14.89
C ALA A 238 -26.28 -1.11 13.70
N ALA A 239 -27.27 -1.36 12.83
CA ALA A 239 -27.14 -2.22 11.67
C ALA A 239 -27.91 -1.62 10.48
N ILE A 240 -27.30 -1.69 9.30
CA ILE A 240 -27.92 -1.29 8.03
C ILE A 240 -27.69 -2.44 7.04
N PRO A 241 -28.68 -3.33 6.85
CA PRO A 241 -28.55 -4.46 5.93
C PRO A 241 -28.76 -3.98 4.49
N THR A 242 -27.70 -3.50 3.85
CA THR A 242 -27.72 -3.00 2.46
C THR A 242 -26.65 -3.69 1.62
N PRO A 243 -26.86 -3.85 0.30
CA PRO A 243 -25.80 -4.31 -0.61
C PRO A 243 -24.55 -3.41 -0.62
N ARG A 244 -24.68 -2.16 -0.17
CA ARG A 244 -23.55 -1.22 0.00
C ARG A 244 -22.54 -1.64 1.09
N LEU A 245 -22.83 -2.71 1.85
CA LEU A 245 -21.85 -3.37 2.71
C LEU A 245 -20.59 -3.80 1.95
N ILE A 246 -20.68 -4.11 0.65
CA ILE A 246 -19.48 -4.45 -0.14
C ILE A 246 -18.63 -3.21 -0.42
N VAL A 247 -19.24 -2.04 -0.64
CA VAL A 247 -18.52 -0.75 -0.75
C VAL A 247 -17.86 -0.41 0.59
N PHE A 248 -18.56 -0.63 1.71
CA PHE A 248 -18.01 -0.50 3.07
C PHE A 248 -16.74 -1.35 3.25
N ILE A 249 -16.80 -2.64 2.91
CA ILE A 249 -15.65 -3.56 3.01
C ILE A 249 -14.52 -3.05 2.13
N SER A 250 -14.82 -2.67 0.89
CA SER A 250 -13.83 -2.20 -0.09
C SER A 250 -13.11 -0.92 0.36
N GLY A 251 -13.83 0.04 0.93
CA GLY A 251 -13.24 1.27 1.49
C GLY A 251 -12.32 1.00 2.69
N HIS A 252 -12.65 0.01 3.51
CA HIS A 252 -11.77 -0.43 4.61
C HIS A 252 -10.56 -1.23 4.10
N MET A 253 -10.72 -2.05 3.06
CA MET A 253 -9.61 -2.73 2.39
C MET A 253 -8.60 -1.74 1.82
N PHE A 254 -9.09 -0.66 1.21
CA PHE A 254 -8.25 0.45 0.78
C PHE A 254 -7.50 1.10 1.95
N SER A 255 -8.18 1.34 3.07
CA SER A 255 -7.59 2.04 4.21
C SER A 255 -6.56 1.19 4.96
N LEU A 256 -6.70 -0.13 4.91
CA LEU A 256 -5.77 -1.12 5.48
C LEU A 256 -4.69 -1.54 4.48
N GLU A 257 -4.54 -0.83 3.36
CA GLU A 257 -3.48 -1.09 2.38
C GLU A 257 -2.10 -0.76 2.97
N GLY A 258 -1.16 -1.70 2.81
CA GLY A 258 0.18 -1.61 3.38
C GLY A 258 1.02 -2.88 3.21
N ILE A 259 0.52 -3.91 2.52
CA ILE A 259 1.24 -5.17 2.37
C ILE A 259 2.55 -5.00 1.57
N GLY A 260 2.60 -4.02 0.66
CA GLY A 260 3.77 -3.73 -0.16
C GLY A 260 5.00 -3.30 0.64
N VAL A 261 4.83 -2.77 1.86
CA VAL A 261 5.95 -2.32 2.71
C VAL A 261 6.47 -3.41 3.65
N VAL A 262 5.74 -4.52 3.83
CA VAL A 262 6.02 -5.50 4.89
C VAL A 262 7.38 -6.15 4.71
N LEU A 263 7.66 -6.69 3.52
CA LEU A 263 8.93 -7.37 3.25
C LEU A 263 10.12 -6.40 3.19
N PRO A 264 10.02 -5.21 2.56
CA PRO A 264 11.07 -4.19 2.66
C PRO A 264 11.40 -3.79 4.11
N VAL A 265 10.37 -3.59 4.96
CA VAL A 265 10.58 -3.29 6.39
C VAL A 265 11.29 -4.45 7.08
N GLU A 266 10.87 -5.69 6.84
CA GLU A 266 11.54 -6.87 7.42
C GLU A 266 13.02 -6.96 6.99
N ASN A 267 13.33 -6.68 5.72
CA ASN A 267 14.69 -6.75 5.20
C ASN A 267 15.64 -5.77 5.89
N SER A 268 15.10 -4.62 6.32
CA SER A 268 15.85 -3.60 7.05
C SER A 268 16.16 -3.96 8.50
N VAL A 269 15.43 -4.91 9.08
CA VAL A 269 15.67 -5.42 10.43
C VAL A 269 16.83 -6.41 10.42
N ALA A 270 17.64 -6.36 11.48
CA ALA A 270 18.79 -7.25 11.65
C ALA A 270 18.36 -8.73 11.59
N PRO A 271 19.11 -9.61 10.90
CA PRO A 271 18.74 -11.02 10.72
C PRO A 271 18.34 -11.74 12.02
N GLU A 272 19.05 -11.49 13.11
CA GLU A 272 18.80 -12.02 14.45
C GLU A 272 17.43 -11.62 15.02
N ASN A 273 16.89 -10.47 14.59
CA ASN A 273 15.63 -9.92 15.05
C ASN A 273 14.46 -10.22 14.10
N ARG A 274 14.69 -10.81 12.91
CA ARG A 274 13.62 -11.11 11.94
C ARG A 274 12.60 -12.12 12.44
N ALA A 275 13.01 -13.05 13.29
CA ALA A 275 12.08 -13.97 13.95
C ALA A 275 11.10 -13.24 14.88
N GLN A 276 11.52 -12.12 15.48
CA GLN A 276 10.68 -11.29 16.34
C GLN A 276 9.79 -10.34 15.52
N PHE A 277 10.23 -9.94 14.31
CA PHE A 277 9.48 -9.05 13.43
C PHE A 277 8.06 -9.57 13.15
N GLY A 278 7.86 -10.87 12.94
CA GLY A 278 6.53 -11.44 12.72
C GLY A 278 5.55 -11.19 13.86
N LYS A 279 6.02 -11.24 15.12
CA LYS A 279 5.21 -10.89 16.30
C LYS A 279 4.89 -9.40 16.32
N VAL A 280 5.90 -8.56 16.09
CA VAL A 280 5.75 -7.09 16.07
C VAL A 280 4.78 -6.65 14.99
N LEU A 281 4.88 -7.24 13.79
CA LEU A 281 3.97 -7.01 12.67
C LEU A 281 2.52 -7.32 13.07
N ARG A 282 2.27 -8.51 13.64
CA ARG A 282 0.93 -8.92 14.09
C ARG A 282 0.36 -7.93 15.10
N TYR A 283 1.11 -7.58 16.15
CA TYR A 283 0.64 -6.64 17.17
C TYR A 283 0.40 -5.23 16.60
N THR A 284 1.27 -4.77 15.69
CA THR A 284 1.11 -3.47 15.04
C THR A 284 -0.17 -3.42 14.22
N LEU A 285 -0.45 -4.46 13.42
CA LEU A 285 -1.67 -4.53 12.61
C LEU A 285 -2.94 -4.65 13.47
N VAL A 286 -2.91 -5.42 14.57
CA VAL A 286 -4.03 -5.47 15.54
C VAL A 286 -4.31 -4.08 16.13
N ALA A 287 -3.25 -3.34 16.49
CA ALA A 287 -3.40 -1.98 17.00
C ALA A 287 -4.00 -1.03 15.96
N ILE A 288 -3.58 -1.12 14.69
CA ILE A 288 -4.14 -0.35 13.57
C ILE A 288 -5.63 -0.67 13.38
N VAL A 289 -6.01 -1.96 13.32
CA VAL A 289 -7.42 -2.37 13.14
C VAL A 289 -8.28 -1.86 14.30
N THR A 290 -7.80 -2.00 15.53
CA THR A 290 -8.50 -1.50 16.74
C THR A 290 -8.70 0.01 16.66
N PHE A 291 -7.66 0.74 16.27
CA PHE A 291 -7.72 2.18 16.07
C PHE A 291 -8.72 2.57 14.97
N TYR A 292 -8.79 1.82 13.87
CA TYR A 292 -9.70 2.09 12.76
C TYR A 292 -11.16 1.87 13.13
N VAL A 293 -11.47 0.82 13.90
CA VAL A 293 -12.81 0.60 14.45
C VAL A 293 -13.19 1.75 15.37
N PHE A 294 -12.31 2.11 16.30
CA PHE A 294 -12.54 3.23 17.22
C PHE A 294 -12.79 4.55 16.48
N PHE A 295 -11.88 4.94 15.58
CA PHE A 295 -11.97 6.21 14.86
C PHE A 295 -13.18 6.25 13.92
N GLY A 296 -13.45 5.15 13.21
CA GLY A 296 -14.60 5.02 12.31
C GLY A 296 -15.94 5.14 13.04
N VAL A 297 -16.12 4.39 14.13
CA VAL A 297 -17.34 4.43 14.96
C VAL A 297 -17.50 5.78 15.65
N LEU A 298 -16.42 6.36 16.19
CA LEU A 298 -16.46 7.67 16.86
C LEU A 298 -16.94 8.77 15.92
N GLY A 299 -16.35 8.88 14.72
CA GLY A 299 -16.77 9.86 13.74
C GLY A 299 -18.21 9.64 13.26
N TYR A 300 -18.61 8.37 13.07
CA TYR A 300 -19.99 8.04 12.69
C TYR A 300 -21.00 8.43 13.78
N ALA A 301 -20.69 8.15 15.04
CA ALA A 301 -21.51 8.57 16.17
C ALA A 301 -21.62 10.09 16.29
N ALA A 302 -20.54 10.83 15.98
CA ALA A 302 -20.50 12.28 16.09
C ALA A 302 -21.27 13.03 14.97
N TYR A 303 -21.33 12.46 13.75
CA TYR A 303 -21.87 13.17 12.58
C TYR A 303 -23.00 12.46 11.82
N GLY A 304 -23.15 11.14 11.94
CA GLY A 304 -24.25 10.38 11.34
C GLY A 304 -24.43 10.69 9.85
N GLU A 305 -25.62 11.15 9.46
CA GLU A 305 -26.00 11.48 8.08
C GLU A 305 -25.15 12.58 7.40
N LYS A 306 -24.40 13.39 8.17
CA LYS A 306 -23.58 14.49 7.61
C LYS A 306 -22.26 14.02 6.95
N LEU A 307 -21.93 12.73 7.04
CA LEU A 307 -20.68 12.15 6.56
C LEU A 307 -20.73 11.79 5.07
N HIS A 308 -20.59 12.76 4.17
CA HIS A 308 -20.63 12.49 2.73
C HIS A 308 -19.30 12.02 2.15
N THR A 309 -18.23 12.81 2.34
CA THR A 309 -16.94 12.60 1.65
C THR A 309 -15.78 12.37 2.60
N SER A 310 -15.74 13.07 3.73
CA SER A 310 -14.78 12.85 4.81
C SER A 310 -15.25 13.44 6.12
N VAL A 311 -14.69 12.95 7.24
CA VAL A 311 -15.02 13.46 8.57
C VAL A 311 -14.63 14.93 8.77
N VAL A 312 -13.52 15.38 8.19
CA VAL A 312 -13.04 16.78 8.31
C VAL A 312 -14.03 17.78 7.73
N LEU A 313 -14.68 17.42 6.61
CA LEU A 313 -15.69 18.29 5.99
C LEU A 313 -17.00 18.31 6.78
N ALA A 314 -17.31 17.24 7.52
CA ALA A 314 -18.51 17.14 8.36
C ALA A 314 -18.42 17.94 9.67
N LEU A 315 -17.22 18.33 10.09
CA LEU A 315 -17.00 19.15 11.30
C LEU A 315 -17.89 20.42 11.29
N PRO A 316 -18.36 20.91 12.45
CA PRO A 316 -19.09 22.17 12.53
C PRO A 316 -18.18 23.37 12.14
N PRO A 317 -18.73 24.46 11.58
CA PRO A 317 -17.95 25.65 11.26
C PRO A 317 -17.23 26.20 12.50
N SER A 318 -15.90 26.20 12.49
CA SER A 318 -15.06 26.70 13.58
C SER A 318 -13.65 27.02 13.06
N GLY A 319 -12.89 27.82 13.81
CA GLY A 319 -11.47 28.04 13.51
C GLY A 319 -10.67 26.74 13.46
N VAL A 320 -10.98 25.81 14.36
CA VAL A 320 -10.39 24.46 14.40
C VAL A 320 -10.66 23.70 13.10
N LYS A 321 -11.91 23.68 12.60
CA LYS A 321 -12.24 23.06 11.30
C LYS A 321 -11.38 23.63 10.17
N GLN A 322 -11.22 24.96 10.11
CA GLN A 322 -10.40 25.59 9.07
C GLN A 322 -8.94 25.17 9.17
N THR A 323 -8.37 25.16 10.38
CA THR A 323 -7.00 24.67 10.63
C THR A 323 -6.83 23.21 10.21
N LEU A 324 -7.76 22.34 10.60
CA LEU A 324 -7.70 20.91 10.26
C LEU A 324 -7.79 20.65 8.75
N LYS A 325 -8.61 21.42 8.02
CA LYS A 325 -8.65 21.37 6.55
C LYS A 325 -7.29 21.74 5.94
N VAL A 326 -6.67 22.83 6.40
CA VAL A 326 -5.34 23.25 5.89
C VAL A 326 -4.29 22.20 6.18
N LEU A 327 -4.22 21.71 7.42
CA LEU A 327 -3.24 20.69 7.82
C LEU A 327 -3.42 19.40 7.00
N LEU A 328 -4.67 18.94 6.81
CA LEU A 328 -4.94 17.76 6.00
C LEU A 328 -4.55 17.99 4.53
N GLY A 329 -4.96 19.12 3.94
CA GLY A 329 -4.59 19.48 2.57
C GLY A 329 -3.07 19.53 2.36
N LEU A 330 -2.34 20.17 3.26
CA LEU A 330 -0.88 20.23 3.23
C LEU A 330 -0.24 18.85 3.43
N SER A 331 -0.77 18.01 4.32
CA SER A 331 -0.25 16.67 4.56
C SER A 331 -0.28 15.81 3.29
N LEU A 332 -1.34 15.95 2.49
CA LEU A 332 -1.51 15.26 1.22
C LEU A 332 -0.53 15.78 0.16
N ILE A 333 -0.37 17.10 0.05
CA ILE A 333 0.60 17.71 -0.88
C ILE A 333 2.04 17.31 -0.55
N PHE A 334 2.42 17.34 0.74
CA PHE A 334 3.76 16.94 1.17
C PHE A 334 3.98 15.42 1.13
N GLY A 335 2.93 14.61 1.28
CA GLY A 335 2.97 13.16 1.14
C GLY A 335 3.03 12.69 -0.32
N PHE A 336 2.52 13.49 -1.26
CA PHE A 336 2.40 13.13 -2.68
C PHE A 336 3.70 12.62 -3.31
N PRO A 337 4.87 13.26 -3.14
CA PRO A 337 6.06 12.83 -3.87
C PRO A 337 6.55 11.44 -3.45
N ILE A 338 6.42 11.07 -2.17
CA ILE A 338 6.79 9.71 -1.72
C ILE A 338 5.83 8.68 -2.27
N GLN A 339 4.53 9.01 -2.26
CA GLN A 339 3.53 8.18 -2.92
C GLN A 339 3.85 8.05 -4.42
N TYR A 340 4.41 9.07 -5.07
CA TYR A 340 4.72 9.01 -6.49
C TYR A 340 5.91 8.11 -6.85
N VAL A 341 6.88 7.92 -5.93
CA VAL A 341 8.19 7.27 -6.19
C VAL A 341 8.07 5.84 -6.76
N PRO A 342 7.33 4.89 -6.17
CA PRO A 342 7.32 3.52 -6.66
C PRO A 342 6.79 3.42 -8.09
N ALA A 343 5.77 4.22 -8.41
CA ALA A 343 5.12 4.19 -9.71
C ALA A 343 6.00 4.82 -10.80
N ILE A 344 6.61 5.98 -10.53
CA ILE A 344 7.44 6.65 -11.54
C ILE A 344 8.70 5.86 -11.87
N GLN A 345 9.27 5.14 -10.92
CA GLN A 345 10.43 4.27 -11.18
C GLN A 345 10.10 3.13 -12.14
N VAL A 346 8.87 2.60 -12.10
CA VAL A 346 8.41 1.61 -13.08
C VAL A 346 8.19 2.26 -14.44
N MET A 347 7.55 3.43 -14.47
CA MET A 347 7.33 4.16 -15.74
C MET A 347 8.63 4.61 -16.40
N ASP A 348 9.60 5.08 -15.63
CA ASP A 348 10.91 5.48 -16.15
C ASP A 348 11.57 4.34 -16.90
N ARG A 349 11.50 3.13 -16.35
CA ARG A 349 12.07 1.96 -17.00
C ARG A 349 11.27 1.52 -18.22
N ALA A 350 9.95 1.50 -18.11
CA ALA A 350 9.07 1.18 -19.23
C ALA A 350 9.30 2.10 -20.44
N PHE A 351 9.60 3.38 -20.20
CA PHE A 351 9.86 4.36 -21.25
C PHE A 351 11.35 4.60 -21.56
N GLY A 352 12.29 3.90 -20.90
CA GLY A 352 13.72 4.14 -21.06
C GLY A 352 14.10 5.60 -20.76
N VAL A 353 13.61 6.14 -19.65
CA VAL A 353 13.87 7.48 -19.16
C VAL A 353 14.89 7.40 -18.03
N SER A 354 15.98 8.15 -18.19
CA SER A 354 16.94 8.38 -17.12
C SER A 354 16.90 9.85 -16.71
N ILE A 355 16.66 10.12 -15.43
CA ILE A 355 16.64 11.49 -14.88
C ILE A 355 18.00 12.18 -15.03
N THR A 356 19.09 11.41 -15.02
CA THR A 356 20.45 11.94 -15.17
C THR A 356 20.82 12.21 -16.62
N SER A 357 20.41 11.33 -17.54
CA SER A 357 20.79 11.42 -18.96
C SER A 357 19.82 12.22 -19.83
N ASP A 358 18.51 12.20 -19.52
CA ASP A 358 17.47 12.83 -20.35
C ASP A 358 16.47 13.63 -19.51
N LYS A 359 16.96 14.76 -18.99
CA LYS A 359 16.18 15.66 -18.12
C LYS A 359 14.90 16.18 -18.78
N LYS A 360 14.90 16.38 -20.11
CA LYS A 360 13.73 16.88 -20.85
C LYS A 360 12.64 15.82 -20.92
N LYS A 361 12.99 14.58 -21.29
CA LYS A 361 12.04 13.46 -21.34
C LYS A 361 11.51 13.11 -19.95
N ALA A 362 12.37 13.15 -18.93
CA ALA A 362 11.95 12.99 -17.54
C ALA A 362 10.94 14.08 -17.14
N PHE A 363 11.27 15.36 -17.36
CA PHE A 363 10.36 16.46 -17.07
C PHE A 363 9.00 16.31 -17.78
N LEU A 364 9.02 16.03 -19.08
CA LEU A 364 7.80 15.86 -19.88
C LEU A 364 6.95 14.70 -19.36
N LEU A 365 7.56 13.57 -18.99
CA LEU A 365 6.85 12.42 -18.43
C LEU A 365 6.18 12.77 -17.09
N ARG A 366 6.85 13.51 -16.19
CA ARG A 366 6.24 13.93 -14.90
C ARG A 366 5.09 14.90 -15.12
N VAL A 367 5.28 15.89 -16.00
CA VAL A 367 4.22 16.85 -16.33
C VAL A 367 3.02 16.12 -16.93
N ALA A 368 3.24 15.21 -17.88
CA ALA A 368 2.17 14.43 -18.50
C ALA A 368 1.43 13.54 -17.49
N LEU A 369 2.16 12.82 -16.63
CA LEU A 369 1.55 11.96 -15.61
C LEU A 369 0.77 12.77 -14.58
N ASN A 370 1.36 13.82 -13.99
CA ASN A 370 0.66 14.64 -13.00
C ASN A 370 -0.55 15.38 -13.62
N ALA A 371 -0.44 15.85 -14.86
CA ALA A 371 -1.56 16.42 -15.59
C ALA A 371 -2.67 15.38 -15.81
N SER A 372 -2.32 14.14 -16.15
CA SER A 372 -3.30 13.05 -16.27
C SER A 372 -3.99 12.77 -14.94
N PHE A 373 -3.27 12.77 -13.82
CA PHE A 373 -3.86 12.58 -12.49
C PHE A 373 -4.78 13.73 -12.11
N GLY A 374 -4.38 14.97 -12.40
CA GLY A 374 -5.22 16.14 -12.20
C GLY A 374 -6.49 16.08 -13.06
N LEU A 375 -6.39 15.68 -14.33
CA LEU A 375 -7.56 15.53 -15.21
C LEU A 375 -8.52 14.44 -14.70
N VAL A 376 -7.99 13.29 -14.29
CA VAL A 376 -8.80 12.22 -13.69
C VAL A 376 -9.44 12.69 -12.39
N ALA A 377 -8.71 13.42 -11.53
CA ALA A 377 -9.28 13.97 -10.29
C ALA A 377 -10.43 14.95 -10.58
N VAL A 378 -10.30 15.83 -11.60
CA VAL A 378 -11.40 16.71 -12.03
C VAL A 378 -12.59 15.91 -12.56
N PHE A 379 -12.34 14.87 -13.36
CA PHE A 379 -13.38 14.02 -13.93
C PHE A 379 -14.16 13.26 -12.85
N VAL A 380 -13.44 12.68 -11.89
CA VAL A 380 -14.02 11.90 -10.78
C VAL A 380 -14.76 12.80 -9.78
N GLY A 381 -14.28 14.03 -9.56
CA GLY A 381 -14.97 15.08 -8.78
C GLY A 381 -14.76 14.99 -7.26
N SER A 382 -15.04 16.05 -6.48
CA SER A 382 -14.80 16.05 -5.03
C SER A 382 -15.67 15.10 -4.23
N ASP A 383 -16.87 14.80 -4.73
CA ASP A 383 -17.91 14.15 -3.92
C ASP A 383 -17.81 12.63 -3.94
N THR A 384 -16.81 12.07 -4.63
CA THR A 384 -16.60 10.63 -4.83
C THR A 384 -15.31 10.15 -4.18
N ILE A 385 -14.62 10.94 -3.33
CA ILE A 385 -13.31 10.55 -2.76
C ILE A 385 -13.38 9.18 -2.07
N ASN A 386 -14.39 8.97 -1.21
CA ASN A 386 -14.61 7.71 -0.51
C ASN A 386 -15.02 6.55 -1.44
N ILE A 387 -15.77 6.85 -2.50
CA ILE A 387 -16.18 5.89 -3.54
C ILE A 387 -14.96 5.47 -4.39
N PHE A 388 -14.12 6.42 -4.81
CA PHE A 388 -12.90 6.16 -5.55
C PHE A 388 -11.89 5.37 -4.70
N ALA A 389 -11.77 5.67 -3.41
CA ALA A 389 -11.03 4.83 -2.47
C ALA A 389 -11.57 3.39 -2.42
N SER A 390 -12.90 3.21 -2.38
CA SER A 390 -13.53 1.89 -2.42
C SER A 390 -13.27 1.15 -3.74
N PHE A 391 -13.19 1.85 -4.87
CA PHE A 391 -12.78 1.29 -6.16
C PHE A 391 -11.36 0.73 -6.08
N LEU A 392 -10.41 1.50 -5.54
CA LEU A 392 -9.02 1.06 -5.39
C LEU A 392 -8.91 -0.17 -4.46
N GLY A 393 -9.70 -0.21 -3.38
CA GLY A 393 -9.75 -1.34 -2.46
C GLY A 393 -10.36 -2.61 -3.09
N SER A 394 -11.50 -2.49 -3.76
CA SER A 394 -12.18 -3.61 -4.43
C SER A 394 -11.43 -4.14 -5.64
N PHE A 395 -10.64 -3.31 -6.32
CA PHE A 395 -9.83 -3.75 -7.45
C PHE A 395 -8.43 -4.18 -6.99
N ALA A 396 -7.53 -3.27 -6.65
CA ALA A 396 -6.15 -3.64 -6.39
C ALA A 396 -5.92 -4.16 -4.96
N GLY A 397 -6.61 -3.57 -3.97
CA GLY A 397 -6.46 -3.94 -2.56
C GLY A 397 -6.77 -5.42 -2.30
N VAL A 398 -7.90 -5.92 -2.83
CA VAL A 398 -8.30 -7.32 -2.65
C VAL A 398 -7.30 -8.32 -3.21
N HIS A 399 -6.72 -8.02 -4.37
CA HIS A 399 -5.73 -8.91 -4.98
C HIS A 399 -4.42 -8.90 -4.21
N LEU A 400 -3.93 -7.71 -3.89
CA LEU A 400 -2.64 -7.55 -3.23
C LEU A 400 -2.66 -8.11 -1.82
N MET A 401 -3.76 -7.95 -1.08
CA MET A 401 -3.80 -8.27 0.35
C MET A 401 -4.46 -9.60 0.68
N VAL A 402 -5.33 -10.12 -0.18
CA VAL A 402 -6.08 -11.37 0.10
C VAL A 402 -5.79 -12.44 -0.94
N THR A 403 -6.07 -12.15 -2.22
CA THR A 403 -6.00 -13.17 -3.27
C THR A 403 -4.59 -13.72 -3.41
N VAL A 404 -3.59 -12.86 -3.62
CA VAL A 404 -2.21 -13.30 -3.86
C VAL A 404 -1.61 -13.98 -2.63
N PRO A 405 -1.69 -13.44 -1.40
CA PRO A 405 -1.14 -14.13 -0.22
C PRO A 405 -1.80 -15.49 0.02
N SER A 406 -3.10 -15.63 -0.26
CA SER A 406 -3.80 -16.91 -0.15
C SER A 406 -3.31 -17.94 -1.19
N LEU A 407 -3.10 -17.51 -2.43
CA LEU A 407 -2.52 -18.36 -3.48
C LEU A 407 -1.09 -18.79 -3.12
N LEU A 408 -0.27 -17.87 -2.59
CA LEU A 408 1.09 -18.17 -2.14
C LEU A 408 1.09 -19.22 -1.02
N ALA A 409 0.20 -19.06 -0.04
CA ALA A 409 0.08 -20.00 1.08
C ALA A 409 -0.33 -21.40 0.62
N LEU A 410 -1.21 -21.49 -0.38
CA LEU A 410 -1.67 -22.78 -0.93
C LEU A 410 -0.64 -23.47 -1.82
N GLN A 411 0.25 -22.71 -2.48
CA GLN A 411 1.18 -23.23 -3.49
C GLN A 411 2.63 -23.37 -3.01
N ILE A 412 2.98 -22.86 -1.82
CA ILE A 412 4.37 -22.86 -1.35
C ILE A 412 4.99 -24.27 -1.26
N ASP A 413 4.25 -25.28 -0.83
CA ASP A 413 4.78 -26.66 -0.76
C ASP A 413 5.13 -27.22 -2.14
N HIS A 414 4.25 -27.00 -3.13
CA HIS A 414 4.49 -27.40 -4.52
C HIS A 414 5.68 -26.66 -5.14
N ALA A 415 5.78 -25.36 -4.87
CA ALA A 415 6.91 -24.55 -5.33
C ALA A 415 8.24 -25.08 -4.77
N LEU A 416 8.31 -25.42 -3.48
CA LEU A 416 9.52 -25.95 -2.84
C LEU A 416 9.88 -27.37 -3.31
N ASN A 417 8.89 -28.16 -3.75
CA ASN A 417 9.10 -29.49 -4.33
C ASN A 417 9.55 -29.48 -5.81
N GLY A 418 9.71 -28.28 -6.40
CA GLY A 418 10.06 -28.11 -7.81
C GLY A 418 8.94 -28.47 -8.78
N ASP A 419 7.69 -28.55 -8.32
CA ASP A 419 6.56 -28.98 -9.17
C ASP A 419 6.28 -27.97 -10.29
N LYS A 420 6.60 -26.69 -10.06
CA LYS A 420 6.48 -25.63 -11.05
C LYS A 420 7.31 -25.87 -12.32
N GLU A 421 8.43 -26.58 -12.22
CA GLU A 421 9.27 -26.94 -13.37
C GLU A 421 8.76 -28.18 -14.10
N LYS A 422 7.95 -29.01 -13.42
CA LYS A 422 7.43 -30.29 -13.93
C LYS A 422 6.12 -30.13 -14.70
N TYR A 423 5.29 -29.16 -14.31
CA TYR A 423 3.94 -28.99 -14.83
C TYR A 423 3.80 -27.74 -15.71
N SER A 424 2.89 -27.80 -16.68
CA SER A 424 2.43 -26.60 -17.37
C SER A 424 1.79 -25.62 -16.38
N CYS A 425 1.80 -24.31 -16.68
CA CYS A 425 1.19 -23.28 -15.82
C CYS A 425 -0.25 -23.62 -15.41
N ARG A 426 -1.05 -24.17 -16.33
CA ARG A 426 -2.42 -24.61 -16.02
C ARG A 426 -2.46 -25.78 -15.04
N GLU A 427 -1.62 -26.78 -15.25
CA GLU A 427 -1.55 -27.98 -14.41
C GLU A 427 -1.04 -27.63 -13.02
N TYR A 428 -0.03 -26.76 -12.93
CA TYR A 428 0.49 -26.23 -11.68
C TYR A 428 -0.58 -25.49 -10.87
N LEU A 429 -1.41 -24.67 -11.55
CA LEU A 429 -2.54 -24.01 -10.88
C LEU A 429 -3.62 -24.99 -10.44
N LEU A 430 -3.80 -26.12 -11.13
CA LEU A 430 -4.77 -27.15 -10.74
C LEU A 430 -4.35 -27.90 -9.45
N LEU A 431 -3.04 -27.94 -9.13
CA LEU A 431 -2.56 -28.45 -7.83
C LEU A 431 -3.16 -27.68 -6.64
N LEU A 432 -3.65 -26.46 -6.86
CA LEU A 432 -4.38 -25.70 -5.86
C LEU A 432 -5.60 -26.45 -5.34
N PHE A 433 -6.21 -27.33 -6.14
CA PHE A 433 -7.35 -28.14 -5.74
C PHE A 433 -6.96 -29.55 -5.30
N GLU A 434 -5.69 -29.92 -5.33
CA GLU A 434 -5.25 -31.24 -4.87
C GLU A 434 -5.14 -31.28 -3.33
N GLY A 435 -5.64 -32.37 -2.76
CA GLY A 435 -5.60 -32.62 -1.31
C GLY A 435 -4.18 -32.87 -0.80
N PRO A 436 -3.98 -32.94 0.53
CA PRO A 436 -5.03 -33.00 1.56
C PRO A 436 -5.59 -31.62 1.95
N TYR A 437 -6.91 -31.52 2.09
CA TYR A 437 -7.61 -30.32 2.58
C TYR A 437 -7.53 -30.24 4.11
N THR A 438 -6.38 -29.80 4.63
CA THR A 438 -6.24 -29.50 6.05
C THR A 438 -7.09 -28.28 6.45
N ILE A 439 -7.42 -28.14 7.73
CA ILE A 439 -8.18 -26.99 8.24
C ILE A 439 -7.48 -25.66 7.86
N ALA A 440 -6.15 -25.61 7.96
CA ALA A 440 -5.37 -24.45 7.54
C ALA A 440 -5.53 -24.13 6.05
N ARG A 441 -5.48 -25.14 5.16
CA ARG A 441 -5.74 -24.92 3.72
C ARG A 441 -7.19 -24.49 3.47
N SER A 442 -8.16 -25.07 4.18
CA SER A 442 -9.58 -24.76 4.03
C SER A 442 -9.88 -23.26 4.23
N GLN A 443 -9.18 -22.61 5.17
CA GLN A 443 -9.33 -21.19 5.46
C GLN A 443 -8.95 -20.31 4.27
N TYR A 444 -7.87 -20.63 3.55
CA TYR A 444 -7.45 -19.84 2.38
C TYR A 444 -8.44 -19.95 1.21
N TYR A 445 -9.15 -21.07 1.03
CA TYR A 445 -10.22 -21.14 0.04
C TYR A 445 -11.40 -20.25 0.42
N VAL A 446 -11.72 -20.14 1.71
CA VAL A 446 -12.74 -19.18 2.21
C VAL A 446 -12.28 -17.74 1.93
N TYR A 447 -11.01 -17.41 2.17
CA TYR A 447 -10.47 -16.09 1.86
C TYR A 447 -10.53 -15.78 0.37
N LEU A 448 -10.21 -16.74 -0.51
CA LEU A 448 -10.35 -16.59 -1.95
C LEU A 448 -11.81 -16.38 -2.38
N LEU A 449 -12.76 -17.10 -1.79
CA LEU A 449 -14.19 -16.90 -2.07
C LEU A 449 -14.64 -15.49 -1.67
N LEU A 450 -14.26 -15.04 -0.47
CA LEU A 450 -14.54 -13.68 0.00
C LEU A 450 -13.90 -12.63 -0.90
N ALA A 451 -12.66 -12.85 -1.35
CA ALA A 451 -11.96 -11.98 -2.27
C ALA A 451 -12.71 -11.84 -3.61
N VAL A 452 -13.22 -12.93 -4.16
CA VAL A 452 -14.03 -12.92 -5.39
C VAL A 452 -15.31 -12.09 -5.19
N VAL A 453 -16.01 -12.27 -4.07
CA VAL A 453 -17.23 -11.49 -3.76
C VAL A 453 -16.92 -10.00 -3.65
N VAL A 454 -15.85 -9.62 -2.95
CA VAL A 454 -15.45 -8.21 -2.81
C VAL A 454 -14.97 -7.64 -4.14
N TRP A 455 -14.27 -8.42 -4.95
CA TRP A 455 -13.79 -7.96 -6.25
C TRP A 455 -14.94 -7.64 -7.20
N PHE A 456 -15.79 -8.62 -7.52
CA PHE A 456 -16.88 -8.41 -8.47
C PHE A 456 -17.99 -7.54 -7.90
N GLY A 457 -18.40 -7.80 -6.66
CA GLY A 457 -19.44 -7.03 -5.99
C GLY A 457 -18.99 -5.59 -5.70
N GLY A 458 -17.77 -5.41 -5.20
CA GLY A 458 -17.23 -4.09 -4.86
C GLY A 458 -17.03 -3.25 -6.11
N LEU A 459 -16.49 -3.83 -7.18
CA LEU A 459 -16.36 -3.12 -8.45
C LEU A 459 -17.73 -2.74 -9.02
N TYR A 460 -18.69 -3.67 -9.04
CA TYR A 460 -20.04 -3.40 -9.52
C TYR A 460 -20.72 -2.26 -8.76
N TYR A 461 -20.84 -2.36 -7.44
CA TYR A 461 -21.54 -1.33 -6.64
C TYR A 461 -20.79 0.00 -6.61
N THR A 462 -19.46 -0.03 -6.74
CA THR A 462 -18.68 1.21 -6.85
C THR A 462 -18.90 1.90 -8.19
N LEU A 463 -18.91 1.15 -9.30
CA LEU A 463 -19.19 1.70 -10.63
C LEU A 463 -20.63 2.21 -10.73
N VAL A 464 -21.60 1.47 -10.22
CA VAL A 464 -23.00 1.92 -10.11
C VAL A 464 -23.09 3.24 -9.34
N SER A 465 -22.40 3.36 -8.21
CA SER A 465 -22.35 4.60 -7.42
C SER A 465 -21.68 5.79 -8.14
N ILE A 466 -20.84 5.52 -9.14
CA ILE A 466 -20.20 6.55 -9.97
C ILE A 466 -21.13 6.97 -11.12
N PHE A 467 -21.83 6.02 -11.76
CA PHE A 467 -22.61 6.25 -12.97
C PHE A 467 -24.09 6.60 -12.74
N GLU A 468 -24.70 6.23 -11.61
CA GLU A 468 -26.09 6.61 -11.27
C GLU A 468 -26.21 8.02 -10.67
N ARG A 469 -25.23 8.90 -10.97
CA ARG A 469 -25.20 10.30 -10.51
C ARG A 469 -25.94 11.27 -11.43
#